data_AF-A0A8B8A201-F1
#
_entry.id   AF-A0A8B8A201-F1
#
_cell.length_a   1.000
_cell.length_b   1.000
_cell.length_c   1.000
_cell.angle_alpha   90.00
_cell.angle_beta   90.00
_cell.angle_gamma   90.00
#
_symmetry.space_group_name_H-M   'P 1'
#
loop_
_entity.id
_entity.type
_entity.pdbx_description
1 polymer ?
#
loop_
_entity_poly.entity_id
_entity_poly.type
_entity_poly.pdbx_seq_one_letter_code
_entity_poly.pdbx_strand_id
1 'polypeptide(L)'
;MVVRQEWQKKFEAAFGKDGTKVIDMQLKTFSEHYGKLYKEMAAKRRDPPGNLKEYSTWFSDFQQLSYDRELEIPGQYGGKSKPLPEYHVKIAGFDEQVKVLSSMRKPKRIVIRGNDEHDYSFLVKGGEDLRLDQRVEQLFRIMNSILEQDSTCSQQGLQLVTYEVIPMTPRLGMIEWAQNTTTLKEFLHLAMTEQEGNAYNSR
;
A
#
# COMPACT_ATOMS: atom_id res chain seq x y z
N MET A 1 13.14 8.82 -6.62
CA MET A 1 14.59 9.17 -6.63
C MET A 1 14.88 10.65 -6.39
N VAL A 2 14.02 11.56 -6.85
CA VAL A 2 14.18 13.03 -6.75
C VAL A 2 14.23 13.56 -5.31
N VAL A 3 13.34 13.08 -4.44
CA VAL A 3 13.31 13.49 -3.01
C VAL A 3 14.59 13.07 -2.27
N ARG A 4 15.14 11.90 -2.60
CA ARG A 4 16.39 11.43 -1.98
C ARG A 4 17.55 12.38 -2.31
N GLN A 5 17.66 12.81 -3.56
CA GLN A 5 18.75 13.71 -3.99
C GLN A 5 18.66 15.12 -3.38
N GLU A 6 17.44 15.66 -3.19
CA GLU A 6 17.26 17.00 -2.62
C GLU A 6 17.69 17.09 -1.14
N TRP A 7 17.34 16.07 -0.35
CA TRP A 7 17.56 16.11 1.11
C TRP A 7 18.83 15.39 1.57
N GLN A 8 19.42 14.54 0.72
CA GLN A 8 20.61 13.76 1.06
C GLN A 8 21.77 14.64 1.55
N LYS A 9 22.10 15.73 0.84
CA LYS A 9 23.20 16.63 1.26
C LYS A 9 22.97 17.24 2.65
N LYS A 10 21.74 17.67 2.95
CA LYS A 10 21.39 18.24 4.26
C LYS A 10 21.41 17.17 5.35
N PHE A 11 20.97 15.96 5.03
CA PHE A 11 20.95 14.83 5.96
C PHE A 11 22.38 14.38 6.30
N GLU A 12 23.24 14.23 5.28
CA GLU A 12 24.66 13.89 5.45
C GLU A 12 25.43 14.97 6.21
N ALA A 13 25.10 16.25 6.01
CA ALA A 13 25.69 17.34 6.78
C ALA A 13 25.36 17.22 8.29
N ALA A 14 24.09 16.98 8.61
CA ALA A 14 23.59 16.89 9.99
C ALA A 14 24.02 15.60 10.70
N PHE A 15 23.88 14.45 10.04
CA PHE A 15 24.01 13.13 10.66
C PHE A 15 25.26 12.34 10.20
N GLY A 16 26.06 12.90 9.31
CA GLY A 16 27.19 12.20 8.70
C GLY A 16 26.75 11.30 7.55
N LYS A 17 27.70 10.97 6.68
CA LYS A 17 27.48 9.96 5.64
C LYS A 17 27.13 8.63 6.32
N ASP A 18 26.04 8.02 5.87
CA ASP A 18 25.48 6.78 6.43
C ASP A 18 25.19 6.82 7.95
N GLY A 19 25.01 8.01 8.53
CA GLY A 19 24.70 8.17 9.94
C GLY A 19 25.90 8.07 10.90
N THR A 20 27.13 8.15 10.39
CA THR A 20 28.36 8.05 11.19
C THR A 20 28.40 8.99 12.40
N LYS A 21 27.83 10.21 12.31
CA LYS A 21 27.80 11.15 13.44
C LYS A 21 26.72 10.81 14.48
N VAL A 22 25.72 9.99 14.14
CA VAL A 22 24.59 9.69 15.03
C VAL A 22 25.02 8.85 16.23
N ILE A 23 26.01 7.97 16.03
CA ILE A 23 26.47 7.02 17.06
C ILE A 23 27.01 7.76 18.29
N ASP A 24 27.77 8.84 18.07
CA ASP A 24 28.39 9.64 19.14
C ASP A 24 27.55 10.87 19.52
N MET A 25 26.38 11.07 18.90
CA MET A 25 25.57 12.28 19.08
C MET A 25 24.74 12.23 20.36
N GLN A 26 24.73 13.33 21.11
CA GLN A 26 23.81 13.50 22.23
C GLN A 26 22.35 13.59 21.74
N LEU A 27 21.42 12.98 22.48
CA LEU A 27 20.00 12.93 22.14
C LEU A 27 19.37 14.31 21.92
N LYS A 28 19.81 15.32 22.67
CA LYS A 28 19.35 16.71 22.53
C LYS A 28 19.74 17.28 21.15
N THR A 29 21.02 17.17 20.80
CA THR A 29 21.55 17.60 19.50
C THR A 29 20.89 16.85 18.36
N PHE A 30 20.64 15.55 18.51
CA PHE A 30 19.92 14.76 17.52
C PHE A 30 18.50 15.29 17.30
N SER A 31 17.77 15.54 18.38
CA SER A 31 16.39 16.03 18.34
C SER A 31 16.28 17.42 17.70
N GLU A 32 17.25 18.30 17.94
CA GLU A 32 17.33 19.63 17.32
C GLU A 32 17.54 19.53 15.80
N HIS A 33 18.53 18.74 15.34
CA HIS A 33 18.78 18.51 13.93
C HIS A 33 17.59 17.85 13.22
N TYR A 34 17.03 16.82 13.84
CA TYR A 34 15.84 16.12 13.34
C TYR A 34 14.65 17.08 13.23
N GLY A 35 14.35 17.83 14.28
CA GLY A 35 13.23 18.76 14.32
C GLY A 35 13.34 19.85 13.25
N LYS A 36 14.55 20.40 13.03
CA LYS A 36 14.80 21.37 11.96
C LYS A 36 14.55 20.77 10.58
N LEU A 37 15.17 19.62 10.28
CA LEU A 37 15.01 18.94 9.00
C LEU A 37 13.54 18.56 8.75
N TYR A 38 12.86 18.02 9.76
CA TYR A 38 11.45 17.65 9.67
C TYR A 38 10.56 18.85 9.33
N LYS A 39 10.75 19.99 10.02
CA LYS A 39 10.00 21.23 9.72
C LYS A 39 10.25 21.72 8.30
N GLU A 40 11.50 21.73 7.83
CA GLU A 40 11.82 22.12 6.47
C GLU A 40 11.19 21.17 5.42
N MET A 41 11.23 19.86 5.66
CA MET A 41 10.63 18.86 4.78
C MET A 41 9.09 18.98 4.77
N ALA A 42 8.49 19.22 5.93
CA ALA A 42 7.05 19.41 6.06
C ALA A 42 6.58 20.69 5.34
N ALA A 43 7.35 21.78 5.44
CA ALA A 43 7.04 23.05 4.78
C ALA A 43 7.17 22.98 3.24
N LYS A 44 8.11 22.18 2.74
CA LYS A 44 8.33 21.96 1.30
C LYS A 44 7.53 20.78 0.74
N ARG A 45 6.61 20.20 1.51
CA ARG A 45 5.90 18.98 1.12
C ARG A 45 5.05 19.25 -0.12
N ARG A 46 5.56 18.82 -1.28
CA ARG A 46 4.82 18.84 -2.55
C ARG A 46 3.71 17.80 -2.50
N ASP A 47 2.72 17.99 -3.37
CA ASP A 47 1.77 16.93 -3.65
C ASP A 47 2.53 15.67 -4.06
N PRO A 48 2.12 14.51 -3.53
CA PRO A 48 2.77 13.26 -3.87
C PRO A 48 2.68 13.04 -5.39
N PRO A 49 3.79 12.65 -6.06
CA PRO A 49 3.77 12.50 -7.49
C PRO A 49 2.79 11.40 -7.91
N GLY A 50 2.08 11.63 -9.02
CA GLY A 50 1.18 10.64 -9.59
C GLY A 50 1.89 9.59 -10.45
N ASN A 51 3.19 9.74 -10.72
CA ASN A 51 3.95 8.88 -11.62
C ASN A 51 4.80 7.85 -10.85
N LEU A 52 4.68 6.59 -11.23
CA LEU A 52 5.42 5.44 -10.69
C LEU A 52 6.94 5.64 -10.80
N LYS A 53 7.43 6.20 -11.90
CA LYS A 53 8.87 6.40 -12.16
C LYS A 53 9.54 7.28 -11.11
N GLU A 54 8.80 8.23 -10.55
CA GLU A 54 9.32 9.11 -9.49
C GLU A 54 9.54 8.36 -8.17
N TYR A 55 8.73 7.33 -7.93
CA TYR A 55 8.87 6.43 -6.79
C TYR A 55 9.93 5.37 -7.02
N SER A 56 9.84 4.63 -8.12
CA SER A 56 10.72 3.52 -8.46
C SER A 56 10.93 3.43 -9.95
N THR A 57 12.17 3.67 -10.39
CA THR A 57 12.57 3.43 -11.78
C THR A 57 12.50 1.95 -12.12
N TRP A 58 12.84 1.07 -11.16
CA TRP A 58 12.80 -0.38 -11.38
C TRP A 58 11.39 -0.89 -11.71
N PHE A 59 10.35 -0.39 -11.04
CA PHE A 59 8.97 -0.78 -11.37
C PHE A 59 8.51 -0.19 -12.70
N SER A 60 8.89 1.07 -12.99
CA SER A 60 8.51 1.75 -14.24
C SER A 60 9.17 1.14 -15.48
N ASP A 61 10.43 0.71 -15.35
CA ASP A 61 11.21 0.17 -16.46
C ASP A 61 11.18 -1.38 -16.47
N PHE A 62 10.31 -2.00 -15.66
CA PHE A 62 10.20 -3.45 -15.55
C PHE A 62 9.73 -4.05 -16.88
N GLN A 63 10.48 -5.05 -17.36
CA GLN A 63 10.14 -5.82 -18.54
C GLN A 63 10.30 -7.30 -18.21
N GLN A 64 9.23 -8.09 -18.32
CA GLN A 64 9.24 -9.51 -17.97
C GLN A 64 10.35 -10.30 -18.69
N LEU A 65 10.58 -9.99 -19.97
CA LEU A 65 11.59 -10.66 -20.81
C LEU A 65 13.05 -10.34 -20.43
N SER A 66 13.27 -9.31 -19.61
CA SER A 66 14.61 -8.89 -19.21
C SER A 66 15.17 -9.70 -18.03
N TYR A 67 14.40 -10.65 -17.51
CA TYR A 67 14.77 -11.47 -16.36
C TYR A 67 14.70 -12.96 -16.66
N ASP A 68 15.68 -13.72 -16.18
CA ASP A 68 15.72 -15.19 -16.30
C ASP A 68 14.61 -15.90 -15.50
N ARG A 69 14.00 -15.18 -14.55
CA ARG A 69 12.93 -15.69 -13.67
C ARG A 69 11.72 -14.79 -13.78
N GLU A 70 10.58 -15.43 -13.93
CA GLU A 70 9.30 -14.75 -13.94
C GLU A 70 8.84 -14.47 -12.50
N LEU A 71 8.19 -13.33 -12.29
CA LEU A 71 7.65 -12.93 -10.99
C LEU A 71 6.15 -13.20 -10.97
N GLU A 72 5.66 -13.90 -9.96
CA GLU A 72 4.22 -14.13 -9.77
C GLU A 72 3.54 -12.92 -9.12
N ILE A 73 2.27 -12.69 -9.43
CA ILE A 73 1.45 -11.75 -8.66
C ILE A 73 1.29 -12.30 -7.24
N PRO A 74 1.60 -11.50 -6.19
CA PRO A 74 1.55 -12.00 -4.82
C PRO A 74 0.13 -12.32 -4.37
N GLY A 75 0.00 -13.25 -3.42
CA GLY A 75 -1.30 -13.61 -2.80
C GLY A 75 -1.99 -14.85 -3.39
N GLN A 76 -1.41 -15.51 -4.39
CA GLN A 76 -2.04 -16.66 -5.07
C GLN A 76 -1.99 -17.99 -4.29
N TYR A 77 -1.11 -18.10 -3.29
CA TYR A 77 -0.96 -19.32 -2.50
C TYR A 77 -1.99 -19.40 -1.37
N GLY A 78 -3.18 -19.92 -1.68
CA GLY A 78 -4.30 -20.01 -0.73
C GLY A 78 -4.22 -21.15 0.31
N GLY A 79 -3.34 -22.13 0.13
CA GLY A 79 -3.11 -23.24 1.08
C GLY A 79 -4.25 -24.26 1.24
N LYS A 80 -5.37 -24.10 0.52
CA LYS A 80 -6.52 -25.03 0.55
C LYS A 80 -6.30 -26.30 -0.27
N SER A 81 -5.49 -26.21 -1.33
CA SER A 81 -5.19 -27.30 -2.26
C SER A 81 -3.73 -27.23 -2.69
N LYS A 82 -3.27 -28.28 -3.39
CA LYS A 82 -1.92 -28.28 -3.99
C LYS A 82 -1.84 -27.11 -4.99
N PRO A 83 -0.85 -26.20 -4.85
CA PRO A 83 -0.69 -25.10 -5.79
C PRO A 83 -0.28 -25.63 -7.17
N LEU A 84 -0.66 -24.91 -8.22
CA LEU A 84 -0.26 -25.18 -9.60
C LEU A 84 0.49 -23.95 -10.14
N PRO A 85 1.80 -23.79 -9.83
CA PRO A 85 2.57 -22.60 -10.19
C PRO A 85 2.61 -22.31 -11.69
N GLU A 86 2.46 -23.33 -12.53
CA GLU A 86 2.40 -23.19 -13.99
C GLU A 86 1.19 -22.37 -14.48
N TYR A 87 0.10 -22.34 -13.70
CA TYR A 87 -1.11 -21.56 -13.97
C TYR A 87 -1.19 -20.28 -13.14
N HIS A 88 -0.20 -19.99 -12.30
CA HIS A 88 -0.19 -18.75 -11.54
C HIS A 88 0.01 -17.55 -12.47
N VAL A 89 -0.69 -16.47 -12.16
CA VAL A 89 -0.58 -15.22 -12.90
C VAL A 89 0.78 -14.58 -12.59
N LYS A 90 1.46 -14.15 -13.65
CA LYS A 90 2.79 -13.58 -13.60
C LYS A 90 2.71 -12.10 -13.93
N ILE A 91 3.63 -11.33 -13.36
CA ILE A 91 3.73 -9.89 -13.57
C ILE A 91 4.29 -9.65 -14.97
N ALA A 92 3.47 -9.08 -15.84
CA ALA A 92 3.88 -8.61 -17.16
C ALA A 92 4.42 -7.17 -17.11
N GLY A 93 3.88 -6.34 -16.21
CA GLY A 93 4.27 -4.93 -16.08
C GLY A 93 3.56 -4.22 -14.93
N PHE A 94 3.81 -2.91 -14.83
CA PHE A 94 3.18 -2.02 -13.86
C PHE A 94 2.58 -0.82 -14.57
N ASP A 95 1.48 -0.30 -14.05
CA ASP A 95 0.92 0.95 -14.56
C ASP A 95 1.75 2.16 -14.12
N GLU A 96 1.94 3.13 -15.01
CA GLU A 96 2.71 4.34 -14.70
C GLU A 96 1.99 5.25 -13.68
N GLN A 97 0.68 5.11 -13.50
CA GLN A 97 -0.08 5.92 -12.58
C GLN A 97 -0.14 5.32 -11.16
N VAL A 98 0.20 6.16 -10.19
CA VAL A 98 0.08 5.88 -8.76
C VAL A 98 -0.91 6.84 -8.13
N LYS A 99 -1.97 6.29 -7.55
CA LYS A 99 -2.97 7.10 -6.82
C LYS A 99 -2.59 7.13 -5.34
N VAL A 100 -2.28 8.30 -4.81
CA VAL A 100 -2.03 8.47 -3.38
C VAL A 100 -3.33 8.84 -2.67
N LEU A 101 -3.71 8.06 -1.66
CA LEU A 101 -4.95 8.30 -0.92
C LEU A 101 -4.78 9.36 0.16
N SER A 102 -5.85 10.12 0.39
CA SER A 102 -5.99 11.13 1.44
C SER A 102 -6.19 10.49 2.82
N SER A 103 -5.16 9.82 3.33
CA SER A 103 -5.13 9.27 4.68
C SER A 103 -3.85 9.69 5.42
N MET A 104 -3.84 9.55 6.75
CA MET A 104 -2.73 9.95 7.62
C MET A 104 -1.38 9.38 7.16
N ARG A 105 -1.37 8.12 6.73
CA ARG A 105 -0.19 7.41 6.23
C ARG A 105 0.07 7.58 4.73
N LYS A 106 -0.84 8.24 4.01
CA LYS A 106 -0.81 8.43 2.55
C LYS A 106 -0.47 7.12 1.80
N PRO A 107 -1.25 6.04 1.97
CA PRO A 107 -0.99 4.79 1.26
C PRO A 107 -1.15 4.99 -0.25
N LYS A 108 -0.47 4.14 -1.04
CA LYS A 108 -0.37 4.31 -2.50
C LYS A 108 -1.08 3.15 -3.16
N ARG A 109 -2.06 3.45 -4.02
CA ARG A 109 -2.66 2.46 -4.90
C ARG A 109 -1.81 2.34 -6.15
N ILE A 110 -1.31 1.14 -6.40
CA ILE A 110 -0.58 0.75 -7.61
C ILE A 110 -1.41 -0.26 -8.39
N VAL A 111 -1.14 -0.37 -9.69
CA VAL A 111 -1.75 -1.38 -10.56
C VAL A 111 -0.65 -2.23 -11.16
N ILE A 112 -0.78 -3.55 -11.04
CA ILE A 112 0.12 -4.56 -11.58
C ILE A 112 -0.61 -5.24 -12.73
N ARG A 113 0.03 -5.31 -13.89
CA ARG A 113 -0.53 -5.96 -15.08
C ARG A 113 -0.11 -7.42 -15.12
N GLY A 114 -1.07 -8.32 -15.16
CA GLY A 114 -0.85 -9.75 -15.30
C GLY A 114 -0.53 -10.16 -16.74
N ASN A 115 0.11 -11.32 -16.90
CA ASN A 115 0.31 -11.98 -18.19
C ASN A 115 -0.99 -12.61 -18.74
N ASP A 116 -2.08 -12.54 -17.98
CA ASP A 116 -3.42 -12.99 -18.30
C ASP A 116 -4.32 -11.86 -18.80
N GLU A 117 -3.74 -10.71 -19.14
CA GLU A 117 -4.42 -9.49 -19.63
C GLU A 117 -5.32 -8.80 -18.59
N HIS A 118 -5.19 -9.14 -17.30
CA HIS A 118 -5.93 -8.49 -16.22
C HIS A 118 -5.07 -7.51 -15.40
N ASP A 119 -5.72 -6.45 -14.91
CA ASP A 119 -5.14 -5.43 -14.05
C ASP A 119 -5.45 -5.69 -12.56
N TYR A 120 -4.41 -5.85 -11.77
CA TYR A 120 -4.50 -6.13 -10.34
C TYR A 120 -4.13 -4.90 -9.53
N SER A 121 -5.11 -4.32 -8.86
CA SER A 121 -4.93 -3.13 -8.03
C SER A 121 -4.55 -3.51 -6.60
N PHE A 122 -3.51 -2.87 -6.07
CA PHE A 122 -3.05 -3.08 -4.70
C PHE A 122 -2.83 -1.76 -3.97
N LEU A 123 -3.17 -1.74 -2.68
CA LEU A 123 -2.85 -0.68 -1.75
C LEU A 123 -1.55 -1.00 -1.01
N VAL A 124 -0.50 -0.23 -1.30
CA VAL A 124 0.79 -0.33 -0.62
C VAL A 124 0.76 0.48 0.67
N LYS A 125 0.92 -0.21 1.80
CA LYS A 125 1.08 0.39 3.13
C LYS A 125 2.53 0.24 3.59
N GLY A 126 3.20 1.38 3.77
CA GLY A 126 4.58 1.45 4.25
C GLY A 126 4.65 2.03 5.67
N GLY A 127 5.56 1.48 6.48
CA GLY A 127 5.75 1.84 7.88
C GLY A 127 4.78 1.15 8.84
N GLU A 128 4.06 0.14 8.39
CA GLU A 128 3.07 -0.62 9.17
C GLU A 128 3.30 -2.12 9.00
N ASP A 129 2.95 -2.88 10.03
CA ASP A 129 3.05 -4.33 10.07
C ASP A 129 1.66 -4.95 9.81
N LEU A 130 1.48 -5.53 8.63
CA LEU A 130 0.18 -6.09 8.20
C LEU A 130 -0.03 -7.55 8.62
N ARG A 131 0.83 -8.12 9.47
CA ARG A 131 0.69 -9.51 9.90
C ARG A 131 -0.59 -9.73 10.71
N LEU A 132 -0.99 -8.77 11.53
CA LEU A 132 -2.24 -8.86 12.28
C LEU A 132 -3.44 -8.85 11.33
N ASP A 133 -3.49 -7.88 10.40
CA ASP A 133 -4.51 -7.79 9.36
C ASP A 133 -4.61 -9.10 8.56
N GLN A 134 -3.48 -9.67 8.15
CA GLN A 134 -3.45 -10.97 7.45
C GLN A 134 -4.09 -12.10 8.27
N ARG A 135 -3.84 -12.15 9.58
CA ARG A 135 -4.44 -13.18 10.46
C ARG A 135 -5.95 -12.99 10.60
N VAL A 136 -6.42 -11.75 10.65
CA VAL A 136 -7.86 -11.44 10.68
C VAL A 136 -8.53 -11.85 9.37
N GLU A 137 -7.92 -11.56 8.21
CA GLU A 137 -8.46 -12.01 6.91
C GLU A 137 -8.46 -13.53 6.76
N GLN A 138 -7.45 -14.23 7.30
CA GLN A 138 -7.46 -15.69 7.37
C GLN A 138 -8.61 -16.22 8.23
N LEU A 139 -8.87 -15.58 9.37
CA LEU A 139 -9.99 -15.93 10.24
C LEU A 139 -11.34 -15.72 9.51
N PHE A 140 -11.53 -14.62 8.79
CA PHE A 140 -12.74 -14.38 8.00
C PHE A 140 -12.94 -15.43 6.90
N ARG A 141 -11.85 -15.87 6.24
CA ARG A 141 -11.93 -16.99 5.27
C ARG A 141 -12.38 -18.31 5.91
N ILE A 142 -11.94 -18.57 7.14
CA ILE A 142 -12.40 -19.74 7.91
C ILE A 142 -13.87 -19.59 8.29
N MET A 143 -14.29 -18.40 8.74
CA MET A 143 -15.69 -18.11 9.05
C MET A 143 -16.60 -18.33 7.84
N ASN A 144 -16.20 -17.88 6.65
CA ASN A 144 -16.95 -18.16 5.42
C ASN A 144 -17.08 -19.66 5.16
N SER A 145 -16.01 -20.43 5.38
CA SER A 145 -16.05 -21.89 5.21
C SER A 145 -17.02 -22.56 6.19
N ILE A 146 -17.23 -21.98 7.39
CA ILE A 146 -18.22 -22.46 8.37
C ILE A 146 -19.64 -22.06 7.95
N LEU A 147 -19.83 -20.82 7.48
CA LEU A 147 -21.13 -20.32 7.01
C LEU A 147 -21.62 -21.11 5.78
N GLU A 148 -20.72 -21.49 4.87
CA GLU A 148 -21.03 -22.31 3.70
C GLU A 148 -21.50 -23.73 4.07
N GLN A 149 -21.07 -24.26 5.23
CA GLN A 149 -21.48 -25.60 5.70
C GLN A 149 -22.89 -25.62 6.29
N ASP A 150 -23.40 -24.50 6.80
CA ASP A 150 -24.79 -24.41 7.25
C ASP A 150 -25.72 -24.20 6.05
N SER A 151 -26.67 -25.12 5.86
CA SER A 151 -27.65 -25.05 4.79
C SER A 151 -28.48 -23.76 4.83
N THR A 152 -28.76 -23.22 6.02
CA THR A 152 -29.58 -22.01 6.15
C THR A 152 -28.82 -20.79 5.66
N CYS A 153 -27.56 -20.64 6.12
CA CYS A 153 -26.68 -19.56 5.70
C CYS A 153 -26.32 -19.66 4.21
N SER A 154 -26.02 -20.87 3.73
CA SER A 154 -25.67 -21.11 2.32
C SER A 154 -26.84 -20.81 1.36
N GLN A 155 -28.07 -21.23 1.70
CA GLN A 155 -29.26 -20.91 0.89
C GLN A 155 -29.55 -19.41 0.84
N GLN A 156 -29.16 -18.66 1.87
CA GLN A 156 -29.26 -17.21 1.93
C GLN A 156 -28.07 -16.48 1.32
N GLY A 157 -27.02 -17.20 0.89
CA GLY A 157 -25.79 -16.60 0.34
C GLY A 157 -25.01 -15.77 1.35
N LEU A 158 -25.06 -16.10 2.64
CA LEU A 158 -24.34 -15.35 3.67
C LEU A 158 -22.84 -15.61 3.58
N GLN A 159 -22.11 -14.57 3.20
CA GLN A 159 -20.65 -14.62 3.07
C GLN A 159 -20.04 -13.27 3.45
N LEU A 160 -18.95 -13.29 4.20
CA LEU A 160 -18.10 -12.12 4.43
C LEU A 160 -17.29 -11.81 3.17
N VAL A 161 -17.23 -10.54 2.80
CA VAL A 161 -16.33 -10.08 1.74
C VAL A 161 -14.91 -10.04 2.31
N THR A 162 -14.03 -10.88 1.80
CA THR A 162 -12.61 -10.97 2.19
C THR A 162 -11.72 -10.43 1.08
N TYR A 163 -10.54 -9.94 1.43
CA TYR A 163 -9.54 -9.45 0.49
C TYR A 163 -8.14 -9.93 0.87
N GLU A 164 -7.21 -9.96 -0.08
CA GLU A 164 -5.85 -10.42 0.20
C GLU A 164 -5.01 -9.37 0.94
N VAL A 165 -4.30 -9.84 1.98
CA VAL A 165 -3.32 -9.04 2.72
C VAL A 165 -1.98 -9.76 2.67
N ILE A 166 -1.00 -9.11 2.04
CA ILE A 166 0.32 -9.66 1.74
C ILE A 166 1.37 -8.84 2.51
N PRO A 167 1.77 -9.28 3.72
CA PRO A 167 2.92 -8.70 4.41
C PRO A 167 4.20 -9.12 3.69
N MET A 168 4.95 -8.16 3.15
CA MET A 168 6.23 -8.43 2.47
C MET A 168 7.41 -8.32 3.45
N THR A 169 7.34 -7.37 4.38
CA THR A 169 8.31 -7.18 5.47
C THR A 169 7.56 -6.70 6.72
N PRO A 170 8.18 -6.68 7.92
CA PRO A 170 7.55 -6.14 9.13
C PRO A 170 7.14 -4.66 9.06
N ARG A 171 7.52 -3.93 8.00
CA ARG A 171 7.19 -2.50 7.81
C ARG A 171 6.64 -2.19 6.42
N LEU A 172 6.33 -3.21 5.62
CA LEU A 172 5.84 -3.03 4.26
C LEU A 172 4.91 -4.19 3.91
N GLY A 173 3.72 -3.86 3.44
CA GLY A 173 2.83 -4.85 2.87
C GLY A 173 1.88 -4.24 1.86
N MET A 174 1.14 -5.14 1.22
CA MET A 174 0.15 -4.84 0.20
C MET A 174 -1.20 -5.39 0.64
N ILE A 175 -2.24 -4.64 0.32
CA ILE A 175 -3.63 -5.07 0.51
C ILE A 175 -4.28 -5.03 -0.87
N GLU A 176 -5.02 -6.06 -1.24
CA GLU A 176 -5.81 -6.05 -2.45
C GLU A 176 -6.80 -4.88 -2.44
N TRP A 177 -6.92 -4.20 -3.58
CA TRP A 177 -7.83 -3.08 -3.73
C TRP A 177 -9.18 -3.57 -4.27
N ALA A 178 -10.21 -3.49 -3.43
CA ALA A 178 -11.58 -3.74 -3.87
C ALA A 178 -12.03 -2.68 -4.88
N GLN A 179 -12.26 -3.09 -6.13
CA GLN A 179 -12.71 -2.21 -7.20
C GLN A 179 -14.13 -1.68 -6.93
N ASN A 180 -14.44 -0.49 -7.44
CA ASN A 180 -15.76 0.16 -7.32
C ASN A 180 -16.26 0.35 -5.88
N THR A 181 -15.34 0.46 -4.92
CA THR A 181 -15.68 0.77 -3.53
C THR A 181 -15.36 2.23 -3.20
N THR A 182 -16.15 2.82 -2.29
CA THR A 182 -15.88 4.11 -1.67
C THR A 182 -16.04 3.99 -0.16
N THR A 183 -15.43 4.91 0.59
CA THR A 183 -15.61 4.91 2.05
C THR A 183 -17.03 5.35 2.39
N LEU A 184 -17.62 4.76 3.44
CA LEU A 184 -18.97 5.15 3.88
C LEU A 184 -19.06 6.65 4.20
N LYS A 185 -18.00 7.22 4.76
CA LYS A 185 -17.92 8.67 5.02
C LYS A 185 -18.05 9.48 3.73
N GLU A 186 -17.29 9.12 2.70
CA GLU A 186 -17.34 9.81 1.41
C GLU A 186 -18.69 9.62 0.72
N PHE A 187 -19.27 8.42 0.76
CA PHE A 187 -20.61 8.15 0.25
C PHE A 187 -21.67 9.05 0.90
N LEU A 188 -21.66 9.14 2.23
CA LEU A 188 -22.60 10.00 2.96
C LEU A 188 -22.39 11.48 2.61
N HIS A 189 -21.15 11.93 2.49
CA HIS A 189 -20.84 13.30 2.07
C HIS A 189 -21.35 13.61 0.66
N LEU A 190 -21.23 12.68 -0.29
CA LEU A 190 -21.72 12.87 -1.66
C LEU A 190 -23.26 12.96 -1.73
N ALA A 191 -23.96 12.38 -0.75
CA ALA A 191 -25.41 12.47 -0.65
C ALA A 191 -25.91 13.77 0.01
N MET A 192 -25.04 14.53 0.67
CA MET A 192 -25.40 15.79 1.32
C MET A 192 -25.61 16.91 0.30
N THR A 193 -26.54 17.81 0.61
CA THR A 193 -26.64 19.10 -0.09
C THR A 193 -25.46 20.01 0.26
N GLU A 194 -25.18 21.02 -0.57
CA GLU A 194 -24.08 21.97 -0.28
C GLU A 194 -24.24 22.66 1.08
N GLN A 195 -25.47 22.95 1.50
CA GLN A 195 -25.76 23.58 2.80
C GLN A 195 -25.40 22.65 3.97
N GLU A 196 -25.79 21.39 3.89
CA GLU A 196 -25.48 20.38 4.90
C GLU A 196 -23.98 20.07 4.97
N GLY A 197 -23.33 19.99 3.81
CA GLY A 197 -21.88 19.78 3.72
C GLY A 197 -21.10 20.93 4.37
N ASN A 198 -21.50 22.18 4.13
CA ASN A 198 -20.90 23.35 4.76
C ASN A 198 -21.10 23.35 6.29
N ALA A 199 -22.30 23.00 6.77
CA ALA A 199 -22.57 22.89 8.19
C ALA A 199 -21.75 21.78 8.87
N TYR A 200 -21.59 20.63 8.22
CA TYR A 200 -20.78 19.51 8.73
C TYR A 200 -19.29 19.88 8.80
N ASN A 201 -18.76 20.54 7.76
CA ASN A 201 -17.34 20.92 7.70
C ASN A 201 -17.00 22.12 8.59
N SER A 202 -18.01 22.86 9.08
CA SER A 202 -17.83 24.01 9.98
C SER A 202 -17.73 23.64 11.48
N ARG A 203 -17.89 22.36 11.82
CA ARG A 203 -17.71 21.80 13.17
C ARG A 203 -16.37 21.10 13.30
#